data_AF-A0AAD7EK11-F1
#
_entry.id   AF-A0AAD7EK11-F1
#
_cell.length_a   1.000
_cell.length_b   1.000
_cell.length_c   1.000
_cell.angle_alpha   90.00
_cell.angle_beta   90.00
_cell.angle_gamma   90.00
#
_symmetry.space_group_name_H-M   'P 1'
#
loop_
_entity.id
_entity.type
_entity.pdbx_description
1 polymer ?
#
loop_
_entity_poly.entity_id
_entity_poly.type
_entity_poly.pdbx_seq_one_letter_code
_entity_poly.pdbx_strand_id
1 'polypeptide(L)' 'MSQRKAALYYSVPRSTLQDRAKGRLTRGDAHVHERLLTKPQEDSLAKRGIPLSLTTIGSYAAEIYGAPLGVTWPT' A
#
# COMPACT_ATOMS: atom_id res chain seq x y z
N MET A 1 -9.81 -13.43 -23.37
CA MET A 1 -9.06 -14.31 -22.46
C MET A 1 -9.96 -14.69 -21.29
N SER A 2 -10.03 -15.96 -20.86
CA SER A 2 -10.93 -16.36 -19.75
C SER A 2 -10.38 -15.90 -18.40
N GLN A 3 -11.26 -15.64 -17.41
CA GLN A 3 -10.85 -15.25 -16.05
C GLN A 3 -9.92 -16.29 -15.40
N ARG A 4 -10.12 -17.59 -15.68
CA ARG A 4 -9.22 -18.66 -15.21
C ARG A 4 -7.81 -18.52 -15.80
N LYS A 5 -7.70 -18.21 -17.10
CA LYS A 5 -6.40 -18.01 -17.77
C LYS A 5 -5.71 -16.75 -17.25
N ALA A 6 -6.47 -15.69 -16.97
CA ALA A 6 -5.94 -14.46 -16.36
C ALA A 6 -5.44 -14.67 -14.93
N ALA A 7 -6.16 -15.44 -14.10
CA ALA A 7 -5.74 -15.73 -12.73
C ALA A 7 -4.39 -16.43 -12.69
N LEU A 8 -4.18 -17.41 -13.57
CA LEU A 8 -2.91 -18.12 -13.70
C LEU A 8 -1.80 -17.23 -14.27
N TYR A 9 -2.09 -16.45 -15.30
CA TYR A 9 -1.08 -15.62 -15.96
C TYR A 9 -0.53 -14.53 -15.03
N TYR A 10 -1.39 -13.91 -14.23
CA TYR A 10 -0.98 -12.84 -13.31
C TYR A 10 -0.66 -13.34 -11.90
N SER A 11 -0.79 -14.64 -11.62
CA SER A 11 -0.64 -15.22 -10.27
C SER A 11 -1.53 -14.53 -9.22
N VAL A 12 -2.76 -14.19 -9.60
CA VAL A 12 -3.74 -13.51 -8.73
C VAL A 12 -4.97 -14.41 -8.54
N PRO A 13 -5.56 -14.47 -7.33
CA PRO A 13 -6.81 -15.19 -7.10
C PRO A 13 -7.95 -14.78 -8.05
N ARG A 14 -8.79 -15.74 -8.44
CA ARG A 14 -9.97 -15.49 -9.28
C ARG A 14 -10.94 -14.49 -8.64
N SER A 15 -11.07 -14.52 -7.31
CA SER A 15 -11.89 -13.57 -6.55
C SER A 15 -11.43 -12.14 -6.77
N THR A 16 -10.13 -11.87 -6.72
CA THR A 16 -9.57 -10.54 -6.97
C THR A 16 -9.86 -10.06 -8.40
N LEU A 17 -9.79 -10.94 -9.40
CA LEU A 17 -10.18 -10.58 -10.78
C LEU A 17 -11.67 -10.31 -10.91
N GLN A 18 -12.50 -11.05 -10.18
CA GLN A 18 -13.94 -10.82 -10.15
C GLN A 18 -14.28 -9.49 -9.45
N ASP A 19 -13.57 -9.15 -8.38
CA ASP A 19 -13.69 -7.87 -7.69
C ASP A 19 -13.31 -6.71 -8.61
N ARG A 20 -12.18 -6.83 -9.34
CA ARG A 20 -11.77 -5.85 -10.35
C ARG A 20 -12.79 -5.71 -11.47
N ALA A 21 -13.36 -6.82 -11.95
CA ALA A 21 -14.39 -6.81 -12.98
C ALA A 21 -15.70 -6.13 -12.51
N LYS A 22 -15.97 -6.13 -11.19
CA LYS A 22 -17.07 -5.40 -10.56
C LYS A 22 -16.72 -3.95 -10.22
N GLY A 23 -15.55 -3.45 -10.64
CA GLY A 23 -15.10 -2.09 -10.37
C GLY A 23 -14.62 -1.85 -8.93
N ARG A 24 -14.39 -2.91 -8.13
CA ARG A 24 -13.80 -2.73 -6.80
C ARG A 24 -12.35 -2.25 -6.96
N LEU A 25 -12.07 -1.12 -6.30
CA LEU A 25 -10.75 -0.52 -6.22
C LEU A 25 -9.80 -1.40 -5.42
N THR A 26 -8.50 -1.27 -5.68
CA THR A 26 -7.51 -1.85 -4.77
C THR A 26 -7.50 -1.12 -3.45
N ARG A 27 -6.92 -1.70 -2.40
CA ARG A 27 -6.68 -0.98 -1.15
C ARG A 27 -5.90 0.32 -1.38
N GLY A 28 -4.90 0.29 -2.27
CA GLY A 28 -4.12 1.49 -2.61
C GLY A 28 -4.96 2.57 -3.30
N ASP A 29 -5.88 2.18 -4.19
CA ASP A 29 -6.74 3.10 -4.93
C ASP A 29 -7.93 3.60 -4.09
N ALA A 30 -8.47 2.77 -3.20
CA ALA A 30 -9.57 3.13 -2.31
C ALA A 30 -9.14 4.14 -1.25
N HIS A 31 -7.89 4.04 -0.77
CA HIS A 31 -7.33 4.88 0.29
C HIS A 31 -6.31 5.89 -0.24
N VAL A 32 -6.43 6.33 -1.51
CA VAL A 32 -5.53 7.37 -2.08
C VAL A 32 -5.50 8.63 -1.23
N HIS A 33 -6.64 9.01 -0.65
CA HIS A 33 -6.77 10.18 0.23
C HIS A 33 -6.04 10.03 1.59
N GLU A 34 -5.73 8.79 2.01
CA GLU A 34 -4.98 8.50 3.22
C GLU A 34 -3.47 8.33 2.94
N ARG A 35 -3.06 8.30 1.66
CA ARG A 35 -1.65 8.15 1.28
C ARG A 35 -0.93 9.48 1.35
N LEU A 36 -0.24 9.69 2.47
CA LEU A 36 0.61 10.86 2.67
C LEU A 36 1.95 10.75 1.93
N LEU A 37 2.44 9.52 1.73
CA LEU A 37 3.68 9.27 1.00
C LEU A 37 3.42 8.97 -0.48
N THR A 38 4.23 9.56 -1.34
CA THR A 38 4.30 9.19 -2.76
C THR A 38 4.90 7.79 -2.91
N LYS A 39 4.65 7.15 -4.06
CA LYS A 39 5.18 5.80 -4.34
C LYS A 39 6.72 5.69 -4.21
N PRO A 40 7.52 6.65 -4.71
CA PRO A 40 8.98 6.63 -4.48
C PRO A 40 9.38 6.74 -3.00
N GLN A 41 8.60 7.46 -2.19
CA GLN A 41 8.84 7.61 -0.76
C GLN A 41 8.52 6.32 0.01
N GLU A 42 7.41 5.66 -0.33
CA GLU A 42 7.06 4.33 0.22
C GLU A 42 8.14 3.29 -0.14
N ASP A 43 8.64 3.29 -1.36
CA ASP A 43 9.67 2.35 -1.80
C ASP A 43 11.02 2.62 -1.09
N SER A 44 11.32 3.89 -0.82
CA SER A 44 12.50 4.28 -0.03
C SER A 44 12.40 3.80 1.41
N LEU A 45 11.20 3.87 2.01
CA LEU A 45 10.93 3.35 3.35
C LEU A 45 11.06 1.81 3.39
N ALA A 46 10.51 1.11 2.39
CA ALA A 46 10.57 -0.35 2.31
C ALA A 46 12.01 -0.90 2.19
N LYS A 47 12.90 -0.16 1.52
CA LYS A 47 14.32 -0.53 1.38
C LYS A 47 15.11 -0.44 2.68
N ARG A 48 14.61 0.25 3.71
CA ARG A 48 15.32 0.40 5.00
C ARG A 48 15.33 -0.89 5.85
N GLY A 49 14.57 -1.94 5.47
CA GLY A 49 14.63 -3.27 6.12
C GLY A 49 13.94 -3.35 7.49
N ILE A 50 13.87 -4.56 8.08
CA ILE A 50 13.15 -4.89 9.35
C ILE A 50 14.12 -5.63 10.31
N PRO A 51 14.00 -5.44 11.65
CA PRO A 51 12.81 -4.97 12.34
C PRO A 51 12.82 -3.51 12.76
N LEU A 52 11.87 -2.78 12.19
CA LEU A 52 11.48 -1.46 12.65
C LEU A 52 10.19 -1.62 13.46
N SER A 53 10.21 -1.18 14.71
CA SER A 53 8.97 -0.97 15.46
C SER A 53 8.10 0.05 14.72
N LEU A 54 6.79 0.03 14.96
CA LEU A 54 5.85 0.99 14.36
C LEU A 54 6.28 2.44 14.61
N THR A 55 6.89 2.72 15.78
CA THR A 55 7.45 4.02 16.12
C THR A 55 8.60 4.43 15.18
N THR A 56 9.52 3.52 14.88
CA THR A 56 10.65 3.79 13.98
C THR A 56 10.19 3.98 12.53
N ILE A 57 9.17 3.23 12.10
CA ILE A 57 8.53 3.43 10.79
C ILE A 57 7.93 4.83 10.71
N GLY A 58 7.22 5.27 11.75
CA GLY A 58 6.65 6.61 11.85
C GLY A 58 7.72 7.71 11.74
N SER A 59 8.82 7.57 12.47
CA SER A 59 9.95 8.52 12.41
C SER A 59 10.58 8.60 11.03
N TYR A 60 10.81 7.47 10.35
CA TYR A 60 11.37 7.47 9.00
C TYR A 60 10.39 7.99 7.95
N ALA A 61 9.11 7.70 8.10
CA ALA A 61 8.09 8.27 7.23
C ALA A 61 8.06 9.79 7.39
N ALA A 62 8.14 10.30 8.62
CA ALA A 62 8.22 11.74 8.89
C ALA A 62 9.48 12.40 8.31
N GLU A 63 10.64 11.75 8.41
CA GLU A 63 11.89 12.20 7.80
C GLU A 63 11.78 12.31 6.27
N ILE A 64 11.19 11.31 5.62
CA ILE A 64 11.02 11.26 4.16
C ILE A 64 9.97 12.27 3.67
N TYR A 65 8.94 12.53 4.47
CA TYR A 65 7.85 13.43 4.12
C TYR A 65 8.15 14.89 4.45
N GLY A 66 8.98 15.16 5.46
CA GLY A 66 9.32 16.49 5.94
C GLY A 66 8.34 17.07 6.98
N ALA A 67 7.38 16.27 7.48
CA ALA A 67 6.44 16.67 8.52
C ALA A 67 6.06 15.46 9.41
N PRO A 68 5.66 15.68 10.68
CA PRO A 68 5.30 14.59 11.58
C PRO A 68 4.10 13.81 11.06
N LEU A 69 4.28 12.49 10.90
CA LEU A 69 3.26 11.55 10.46
C LEU A 69 2.85 10.63 11.62
N GLY A 70 1.56 10.31 11.73
CA GLY A 70 1.05 9.31 12.67
C GLY A 70 0.60 9.82 14.05
N VAL A 71 0.68 11.12 14.33
CA VAL A 71 0.22 11.73 15.60
C VAL A 71 -1.31 11.74 15.72
N THR A 72 -2.03 11.52 14.62
CA THR A 72 -3.50 11.66 14.53
C THR A 72 -4.27 10.35 14.58
N TRP A 73 -3.61 9.19 14.69
CA TRP A 73 -4.33 7.93 14.89
C TRP A 73 -4.65 7.80 16.38
N PRO A 74 -5.94 7.85 16.78
CA PRO A 74 -6.28 7.58 18.17
C PRO A 74 -5.85 6.14 18.48
N THR A 75 -5.06 5.99 19.56
CA THR A 75 -4.73 4.70 20.16
C THR A 75 -5.96 3.97 20.66
#